data_AF-A0A8S3XGB2-F1
#
_entry.id   AF-A0A8S3XGB2-F1
#
_cell.length_a   1.000
_cell.length_b   1.000
_cell.length_c   1.000
_cell.angle_alpha   90.00
_cell.angle_beta   90.00
_cell.angle_gamma   90.00
#
_symmetry.space_group_name_H-M   'P 1'
#
loop_
_entity.id
_entity.type
_entity.pdbx_description
1 polymer ?
#
loop_
_entity_poly.entity_id
_entity_poly.type
_entity_poly.pdbx_seq_one_letter_code
_entity_poly.pdbx_strand_id
1 'polypeptide(L)'
;MHRKPAKILLPIESDSSANLKRENVIDLDFKNKSDSDVTNSENLKSIANVSLTTKNRFKEVRDKKETLMKKRLFYLSQKKVFDDNNEILYDKLKDKDTKISSLLVKLKSKKERKRSNQILVEGWRLIVDGLEAKCNLHYILFSQVGDLNNLRPFLPQTGVQIFKIPYREMELFSDVETCPGILGVFEMPTPENVKRLSKPLPLQFLCDNIRVPGNLGAILRAAVGVGCEKVLLSKGCVDMWDSKVIRSAAGAHFRLPVYHSIDWEEIPQHLPENTSLFIADSNTNLSENDPAEHKLDVGSCLPILPYYAVDFASLKHVTLIIGGETEGISEMSYRLGTTNNGLRINIPLQRGVDSLNTGMAAAVIAFEIRKQLIQAATKAKLDRCVFEMPTPENVKRLSKPLPLQFLCDNIRVPGNLGAILRAAVGVGCEKVLLSKGCVDMWDSKVIRSAAGAHFRLPVYPSIDWEEIPQHLPKNTSLFIADSNTNLSENDPAEHKLDVGSCLPILPYYAVDFASLKHVTLIIGGETEGISEMSYRLGTTNNGLRINIPLQRGVDSLNTGMAAAVIAFEIRKQLIQAATKAKLDRCN
;
A
#
# COMPACT_ATOMS: atom_id res chain seq x y z
N MET A 1 1.26 23.56 15.41
CA MET A 1 0.57 22.31 14.98
C MET A 1 1.13 21.88 13.63
N HIS A 2 2.08 20.95 13.58
CA HIS A 2 2.55 20.39 12.31
C HIS A 2 1.66 19.21 11.92
N ARG A 3 0.88 19.37 10.84
CA ARG A 3 0.14 18.27 10.22
C ARG A 3 1.14 17.20 9.78
N LYS A 4 1.06 16.01 10.38
CA LYS A 4 1.75 14.81 9.87
C LYS A 4 1.14 14.50 8.49
N PRO A 5 1.94 14.29 7.43
CA PRO A 5 1.40 13.81 6.16
C PRO A 5 0.76 12.43 6.36
N ALA A 6 -0.24 12.11 5.54
CA ALA A 6 -0.94 10.82 5.57
C ALA A 6 0.09 9.68 5.49
N LYS A 7 0.15 8.83 6.53
CA LYS A 7 1.02 7.66 6.55
C LYS A 7 0.56 6.68 5.48
N ILE A 8 1.44 6.38 4.53
CA ILE A 8 1.32 5.19 3.70
C ILE A 8 1.60 4.00 4.63
N LEU A 9 0.62 3.10 4.78
CA LEU A 9 0.74 1.90 5.60
C LEU A 9 1.76 0.95 4.94
N LEU A 10 2.94 0.84 5.56
CA LEU A 10 3.88 -0.26 5.32
C LEU A 10 3.95 -1.13 6.59
N PRO A 11 4.07 -2.46 6.47
CA PRO A 11 4.13 -3.35 7.63
C PRO A 11 5.54 -3.36 8.26
N ILE A 12 5.62 -2.80 9.48
CA ILE A 12 6.47 -3.16 10.64
C ILE A 12 8.01 -3.19 10.44
N GLU A 13 8.71 -2.30 11.16
CA GLU A 13 10.02 -2.58 11.77
C GLU A 13 10.13 -1.88 13.16
N SER A 14 11.11 -2.34 13.94
CA SER A 14 11.20 -2.45 15.41
C SER A 14 11.72 -1.25 16.21
N ASP A 15 11.17 -1.10 17.42
CA ASP A 15 11.59 -0.32 18.60
C ASP A 15 12.88 -0.90 19.26
N SER A 16 13.71 -0.26 20.12
CA SER A 16 13.78 1.07 20.74
C SER A 16 15.06 1.20 21.63
N SER A 17 15.60 2.43 21.77
CA SER A 17 16.09 3.12 23.01
C SER A 17 17.17 2.48 23.95
N ALA A 18 17.97 3.17 24.78
CA ALA A 18 18.34 4.57 25.04
C ALA A 18 19.48 4.65 26.12
N ASN A 19 20.04 5.87 26.34
CA ASN A 19 20.70 6.42 27.58
C ASN A 19 22.14 6.00 27.96
N LEU A 20 23.04 6.80 28.57
CA LEU A 20 23.33 8.26 28.76
C LEU A 20 24.57 8.34 29.70
N LYS A 21 25.60 9.16 29.40
CA LYS A 21 26.41 10.08 30.31
C LYS A 21 27.96 10.14 30.13
N ARG A 22 28.41 11.40 29.93
CA ARG A 22 29.56 12.21 30.46
C ARG A 22 31.06 11.89 30.21
N GLU A 23 31.69 12.89 29.56
CA GLU A 23 32.94 13.67 29.85
C GLU A 23 34.32 12.97 29.91
N ASN A 24 35.25 13.40 29.03
CA ASN A 24 36.44 14.20 29.44
C ASN A 24 37.29 14.73 28.26
N VAL A 25 37.91 15.88 28.52
CA VAL A 25 38.74 16.74 27.68
C VAL A 25 40.18 16.22 27.59
N ILE A 26 40.80 16.18 26.40
CA ILE A 26 42.28 16.25 26.25
C ILE A 26 42.66 17.05 25.01
N ASP A 27 43.44 18.10 25.25
CA ASP A 27 44.19 18.96 24.33
C ASP A 27 45.42 18.23 23.79
N LEU A 28 45.73 18.36 22.50
CA LEU A 28 47.10 18.15 21.99
C LEU A 28 47.37 19.04 20.77
N ASP A 29 47.92 20.22 21.08
CA ASP A 29 48.77 21.02 20.19
C ASP A 29 49.86 20.16 19.56
N PHE A 30 50.19 20.40 18.27
CA PHE A 30 51.60 20.45 17.84
C PHE A 30 51.77 21.39 16.64
N LYS A 31 52.70 22.33 16.87
CA LYS A 31 53.14 23.46 16.05
C LYS A 31 54.24 23.07 15.06
N ASN A 32 54.49 24.02 14.14
CA ASN A 32 55.75 24.31 13.41
C ASN A 32 56.02 23.50 12.13
N LYS A 33 56.60 24.05 11.05
CA LYS A 33 57.23 25.37 10.81
C LYS A 33 57.33 25.67 9.29
N SER A 34 57.57 26.94 9.00
CA SER A 34 57.79 27.63 7.73
C SER A 34 59.14 27.36 7.04
N ASP A 35 59.25 27.79 5.78
CA ASP A 35 60.32 28.61 5.14
C ASP A 35 60.29 28.35 3.61
N SER A 36 59.87 29.26 2.72
CA SER A 36 60.45 30.52 2.19
C SER A 36 61.53 30.34 1.09
N ASP A 37 61.16 30.79 -0.13
CA ASP A 37 61.90 31.42 -1.24
C ASP A 37 63.16 30.81 -1.89
N VAL A 38 63.21 30.86 -3.24
CA VAL A 38 64.25 31.54 -4.07
C VAL A 38 63.88 31.46 -5.58
N THR A 39 64.18 32.56 -6.27
CA THR A 39 63.95 32.94 -7.68
C THR A 39 65.03 32.50 -8.70
N ASN A 40 64.67 32.61 -10.00
CA ASN A 40 65.47 32.95 -11.20
C ASN A 40 65.83 31.88 -12.28
N SER A 41 65.14 32.04 -13.43
CA SER A 41 65.58 32.23 -14.84
C SER A 41 66.63 31.34 -15.56
N GLU A 42 66.31 31.11 -16.85
CA GLU A 42 67.13 30.73 -18.02
C GLU A 42 67.34 29.24 -18.36
N ASN A 43 66.60 28.73 -19.36
CA ASN A 43 67.15 28.50 -20.71
C ASN A 43 66.18 27.76 -21.64
N LEU A 44 65.89 28.39 -22.79
CA LEU A 44 65.30 27.75 -23.98
C LEU A 44 66.39 26.98 -24.72
N LYS A 45 66.31 25.64 -24.77
CA LYS A 45 66.88 24.77 -25.82
C LYS A 45 66.46 23.31 -25.57
N SER A 46 65.28 22.89 -26.06
CA SER A 46 64.96 21.50 -26.49
C SER A 46 63.47 21.35 -26.82
N ILE A 47 63.01 21.86 -27.97
CA ILE A 47 61.57 21.82 -28.34
C ILE A 47 61.11 20.46 -28.94
N ALA A 48 62.01 19.51 -29.20
CA ALA A 48 61.62 18.21 -29.77
C ALA A 48 61.32 17.07 -28.76
N ASN A 49 61.67 17.22 -27.47
CA ASN A 49 61.45 16.18 -26.44
C ASN A 49 60.29 16.48 -25.46
N VAL A 50 59.52 17.56 -25.68
CA VAL A 50 58.49 18.04 -24.75
C VAL A 50 57.15 17.32 -24.91
N SER A 51 56.84 16.71 -26.07
CA SER A 51 55.53 16.10 -26.36
C SER A 51 55.28 14.76 -25.64
N LEU A 52 56.30 13.91 -25.51
CA LEU A 52 56.22 12.63 -24.79
C LEU A 52 56.29 12.82 -23.27
N THR A 53 57.10 13.77 -22.80
CA THR A 53 57.27 14.07 -21.38
C THR A 53 56.08 14.83 -20.78
N THR A 54 55.37 15.68 -21.56
CA THR A 54 54.11 16.29 -21.09
C THR A 54 52.99 15.26 -20.99
N LYS A 55 52.80 14.36 -21.97
CA LYS A 55 51.79 13.29 -21.88
C LYS A 55 52.04 12.37 -20.69
N ASN A 56 53.29 12.00 -20.42
CA ASN A 56 53.65 11.20 -19.25
C ASN A 56 53.49 12.00 -17.94
N ARG A 57 53.82 13.29 -17.90
CA ARG A 57 53.53 14.16 -16.74
C ARG A 57 52.03 14.31 -16.48
N PHE A 58 51.20 14.47 -17.52
CA PHE A 58 49.75 14.55 -17.37
C PHE A 58 49.16 13.23 -16.87
N LYS A 59 49.69 12.09 -17.34
CA LYS A 59 49.30 10.76 -16.87
C LYS A 59 49.75 10.54 -15.42
N GLU A 60 51.00 10.86 -15.09
CA GLU A 60 51.51 10.82 -13.71
C GLU A 60 50.78 11.78 -12.76
N VAL A 61 50.40 12.97 -13.19
CA VAL A 61 49.61 13.92 -12.37
C VAL A 61 48.19 13.40 -12.17
N ARG A 62 47.59 12.77 -13.19
CA ARG A 62 46.27 12.12 -13.10
C ARG A 62 46.33 10.93 -12.16
N ASP A 63 47.33 10.07 -12.29
CA ASP A 63 47.54 8.89 -11.45
C ASP A 63 47.92 9.28 -10.01
N LYS A 64 48.74 10.32 -9.82
CA LYS A 64 49.03 10.92 -8.50
C LYS A 64 47.78 11.53 -7.88
N LYS A 65 46.92 12.21 -8.65
CA LYS A 65 45.66 12.78 -8.16
C LYS A 65 44.64 11.69 -7.82
N GLU A 66 44.60 10.61 -8.60
CA GLU A 66 43.73 9.46 -8.38
C GLU A 66 44.19 8.64 -7.17
N THR A 67 45.50 8.44 -6.99
CA THR A 67 46.07 7.83 -5.77
C THR A 67 45.93 8.72 -4.54
N LEU A 68 46.04 10.05 -4.67
CA LEU A 68 45.71 10.99 -3.59
C LEU A 68 44.22 10.97 -3.25
N MET A 69 43.35 10.90 -4.25
CA MET A 69 41.90 10.73 -4.03
C MET A 69 41.61 9.41 -3.36
N LYS A 70 42.21 8.29 -3.78
CA LYS A 70 42.06 6.97 -3.14
C LYS A 70 42.58 6.99 -1.70
N LYS A 71 43.74 7.59 -1.43
CA LYS A 71 44.25 7.79 -0.07
C LYS A 71 43.32 8.69 0.74
N ARG A 72 42.81 9.79 0.17
CA ARG A 72 41.88 10.71 0.84
C ARG A 72 40.52 10.07 1.13
N LEU A 73 39.99 9.26 0.20
CA LEU A 73 38.80 8.44 0.37
C LEU A 73 39.01 7.38 1.45
N PHE A 74 40.19 6.78 1.50
CA PHE A 74 40.60 5.84 2.56
C PHE A 74 40.72 6.52 3.94
N TYR A 75 41.30 7.72 4.02
CA TYR A 75 41.31 8.51 5.26
C TYR A 75 39.91 9.00 5.66
N LEU A 76 39.07 9.36 4.68
CA LEU A 76 37.67 9.72 4.89
C LEU A 76 36.89 8.54 5.45
N SER A 77 37.05 7.34 4.89
CA SER A 77 36.38 6.12 5.35
C SER A 77 36.83 5.66 6.74
N GLN A 78 37.96 6.16 7.24
CA GLN A 78 38.48 5.91 8.59
C GLN A 78 38.13 7.01 9.61
N LYS A 79 37.61 8.16 9.19
CA LYS A 79 37.19 9.21 10.13
C LYS A 79 35.93 8.74 10.86
N LYS A 80 36.04 8.51 12.17
CA LYS A 80 34.92 8.19 13.05
C LYS A 80 33.92 9.36 13.04
N VAL A 81 32.66 9.06 12.73
CA VAL A 81 31.55 10.04 12.77
C VAL A 81 31.02 10.17 14.20
N PHE A 82 31.10 9.07 14.92
CA PHE A 82 30.76 9.00 16.32
C PHE A 82 32.02 8.82 17.15
N ASP A 83 32.08 9.55 18.25
CA ASP A 83 33.05 9.24 19.30
C ASP A 83 32.72 7.89 19.94
N ASP A 84 33.62 7.38 20.79
CA ASP A 84 33.44 6.13 21.52
C ASP A 84 32.17 6.14 22.42
N ASN A 85 31.61 7.33 22.69
CA ASN A 85 30.36 7.60 23.41
C ASN A 85 29.11 7.76 22.52
N ASN A 86 29.24 7.45 21.23
CA ASN A 86 28.18 7.57 20.23
C ASN A 86 27.65 9.01 20.04
N GLU A 87 28.43 10.03 20.43
CA GLU A 87 28.18 11.44 20.17
C GLU A 87 28.77 11.85 18.82
N ILE A 88 28.10 12.79 18.15
CA ILE A 88 28.46 13.19 16.79
C ILE A 88 29.68 14.11 16.85
N LEU A 89 30.80 13.68 16.26
CA LEU A 89 32.01 14.48 16.11
C LEU A 89 31.82 15.51 14.99
N TYR A 90 32.07 16.79 15.29
CA TYR A 90 32.01 17.86 14.30
C TYR A 90 33.12 18.90 14.48
N ASP A 91 33.58 19.43 13.35
CA ASP A 91 34.58 20.49 13.27
C ASP A 91 33.87 21.86 13.21
N LYS A 92 34.15 22.77 14.15
CA LYS A 92 33.60 24.13 14.11
C LYS A 92 34.46 25.02 13.20
N LEU A 93 33.89 25.49 12.10
CA LEU A 93 34.59 26.39 11.17
C LEU A 93 34.35 27.85 11.57
N LYS A 94 35.34 28.71 11.29
CA LYS A 94 35.27 30.16 11.53
C LYS A 94 34.54 30.86 10.38
N ASP A 95 34.06 32.07 10.65
CA ASP A 95 33.45 32.95 9.64
C ASP A 95 34.40 33.14 8.45
N LYS A 96 33.88 33.03 7.22
CA LYS A 96 34.63 33.16 5.95
C LYS A 96 35.81 32.20 5.78
N ASP A 97 35.70 30.96 6.26
CA ASP A 97 36.71 29.94 5.98
C ASP A 97 36.79 29.62 4.47
N THR A 98 38.00 29.62 3.92
CA THR A 98 38.31 29.23 2.53
C THR A 98 37.69 27.89 2.12
N LYS A 99 37.54 26.94 3.05
CA LYS A 99 36.90 25.64 2.79
C LYS A 99 35.43 25.82 2.40
N ILE A 100 34.69 26.67 3.11
CA ILE A 100 33.27 26.95 2.88
C ILE A 100 33.08 27.61 1.51
N SER A 101 33.87 28.65 1.21
CA SER A 101 33.83 29.33 -0.08
C SER A 101 34.14 28.38 -1.23
N SER A 102 35.11 27.46 -1.07
CA SER A 102 35.43 26.46 -2.08
C SER A 102 34.31 25.43 -2.29
N LEU A 103 33.60 25.04 -1.23
CA LEU A 103 32.45 24.12 -1.31
C LEU A 103 31.26 24.80 -1.99
N LEU A 104 31.00 26.06 -1.67
CA LEU A 104 29.92 26.84 -2.28
C LEU A 104 30.07 26.94 -3.80
N VAL A 105 31.26 27.28 -4.28
CA VAL A 105 31.56 27.34 -5.72
C VAL A 105 31.36 25.99 -6.39
N LYS A 106 31.77 24.90 -5.73
CA LYS A 106 31.62 23.54 -6.26
C LYS A 106 30.16 23.12 -6.40
N LEU A 107 29.33 23.49 -5.44
CA LEU A 107 27.96 22.98 -5.31
C LEU A 107 26.91 23.85 -6.02
N LYS A 108 27.12 25.17 -6.15
CA LYS A 108 26.17 26.06 -6.86
C LYS A 108 26.29 25.96 -8.39
N SER A 109 27.49 25.79 -8.93
CA SER A 109 27.68 25.74 -10.39
C SER A 109 27.43 24.34 -10.96
N LYS A 110 26.54 24.23 -11.96
CA LYS A 110 26.26 22.97 -12.67
C LYS A 110 27.53 22.30 -13.22
N LYS A 111 28.43 23.08 -13.79
CA LYS A 111 29.69 22.59 -14.37
C LYS A 111 30.60 22.00 -13.29
N GLU A 112 30.66 22.65 -12.14
CA GLU A 112 31.48 22.22 -11.02
C GLU A 112 30.87 21.03 -10.26
N ARG A 113 29.54 20.95 -10.13
CA ARG A 113 28.84 19.77 -9.59
C ARG A 113 29.18 18.51 -10.39
N LYS A 114 29.11 18.59 -11.72
CA LYS A 114 29.49 17.48 -12.61
C LYS A 114 30.97 17.10 -12.49
N ARG A 115 31.86 18.08 -12.28
CA ARG A 115 33.31 17.84 -12.13
C ARG A 115 33.66 17.23 -10.78
N SER A 116 32.97 17.66 -9.72
CA SER A 116 33.20 17.20 -8.34
C SER A 116 32.42 15.94 -7.99
N ASN A 117 31.45 15.55 -8.82
CA ASN A 117 30.53 14.43 -8.61
C ASN A 117 29.78 14.53 -7.27
N GLN A 118 29.39 15.76 -6.90
CA GLN A 118 28.77 16.06 -5.61
C GLN A 118 27.48 16.86 -5.80
N ILE A 119 26.52 16.59 -4.91
CA ILE A 119 25.23 17.26 -4.85
C ILE A 119 24.99 17.82 -3.45
N LEU A 120 24.33 18.97 -3.39
CA LEU A 120 23.89 19.59 -2.15
C LEU A 120 22.40 19.30 -1.96
N VAL A 121 22.02 18.85 -0.78
CA VAL A 121 20.63 18.73 -0.36
C VAL A 121 20.39 19.53 0.91
N GLU A 122 19.22 20.17 0.97
CA GLU A 122 18.87 21.07 2.07
C GLU A 122 17.79 20.44 2.96
N GLY A 123 18.00 20.53 4.28
CA GLY A 123 17.03 20.07 5.27
C GLY A 123 17.17 18.60 5.64
N TRP A 124 16.87 18.30 6.90
CA TRP A 124 17.11 16.99 7.50
C TRP A 124 16.38 15.84 6.80
N ARG A 125 15.15 16.06 6.31
CA ARG A 125 14.34 15.01 5.66
C ARG A 125 15.00 14.45 4.40
N LEU A 126 15.49 15.33 3.52
CA LEU A 126 16.16 14.90 2.29
C LEU A 126 17.49 14.21 2.58
N ILE A 127 18.18 14.63 3.64
CA ILE A 127 19.40 13.97 4.11
C ILE A 127 19.07 12.55 4.59
N VAL A 128 18.00 12.38 5.37
CA VAL A 128 17.53 11.05 5.80
C VAL A 128 17.15 10.19 4.59
N ASP A 129 16.40 10.73 3.62
CA ASP A 129 16.02 10.00 2.41
C ASP A 129 17.26 9.48 1.63
N GLY A 130 18.31 10.31 1.53
CA GLY A 130 19.58 9.91 0.90
C GLY A 130 20.33 8.83 1.68
N LEU A 131 20.34 8.92 3.02
CA LEU A 131 20.96 7.93 3.90
C LEU A 131 20.22 6.57 3.84
N GLU A 132 18.89 6.57 3.85
CA GLU A 132 18.06 5.37 3.69
C GLU A 132 18.22 4.69 2.32
N ALA A 133 18.54 5.49 1.30
CA ALA A 133 18.90 5.03 -0.03
C ALA A 133 20.35 4.49 -0.12
N LYS A 134 21.12 4.55 0.98
CA LYS A 134 22.53 4.17 1.06
C LYS A 134 23.43 5.00 0.14
N CYS A 135 23.04 6.23 -0.17
CA CYS A 135 23.89 7.15 -0.90
C CYS A 135 25.07 7.59 -0.04
N ASN A 136 26.23 7.77 -0.66
CA ASN A 136 27.46 8.13 0.04
C ASN A 136 27.40 9.60 0.48
N LEU A 137 27.34 9.84 1.79
CA LEU A 137 27.32 11.18 2.38
C LEU A 137 28.76 11.62 2.68
N HIS A 138 29.19 12.75 2.12
CA HIS A 138 30.55 13.27 2.34
C HIS A 138 30.61 14.32 3.45
N TYR A 139 29.68 15.28 3.41
CA TYR A 139 29.69 16.41 4.33
C TYR A 139 28.31 16.68 4.90
N ILE A 140 28.24 17.08 6.17
CA ILE A 140 27.07 17.70 6.78
C ILE A 140 27.49 19.08 7.25
N LEU A 141 26.74 20.10 6.84
CA LEU A 141 26.92 21.47 7.33
C LEU A 141 25.69 21.81 8.17
N PHE A 142 25.88 22.28 9.40
CA PHE A 142 24.77 22.63 10.28
C PHE A 142 25.10 23.88 11.10
N SER A 143 24.07 24.63 11.53
CA SER A 143 24.27 25.77 12.44
C SER A 143 23.83 25.49 13.86
N GLN A 144 22.65 24.89 14.04
CA GLN A 144 22.11 24.55 15.35
C GLN A 144 22.26 23.07 15.65
N VAL A 145 22.69 22.74 16.88
CA VAL A 145 22.89 21.35 17.31
C VAL A 145 21.58 20.55 17.31
N GLY A 146 20.44 21.23 17.52
CA GLY A 146 19.12 20.60 17.45
C GLY A 146 18.81 19.94 16.11
N ASP A 147 19.21 20.57 14.99
CA ASP A 147 18.97 20.03 13.65
C ASP A 147 19.81 18.78 13.38
N LEU A 148 21.04 18.76 13.90
CA LEU A 148 21.94 17.61 13.78
C LEU A 148 21.44 16.40 14.59
N ASN A 149 20.85 16.63 15.76
CA ASN A 149 20.29 15.57 16.59
C ASN A 149 19.18 14.77 15.88
N ASN A 150 18.42 15.40 14.97
CA ASN A 150 17.41 14.72 14.17
C ASN A 150 18.02 13.70 13.19
N LEU A 151 19.27 13.90 12.76
CA LEU A 151 19.97 13.00 11.84
C LEU A 151 20.66 11.84 12.54
N ARG A 152 20.95 11.97 13.85
CA ARG A 152 21.70 11.00 14.66
C ARG A 152 21.37 9.52 14.39
N PRO A 153 20.10 9.08 14.35
CA PRO A 153 19.79 7.65 14.15
C PRO A 153 20.13 7.13 12.75
N PHE A 154 20.34 8.01 11.76
CA PHE A 154 20.57 7.63 10.36
C PHE A 154 22.02 7.82 9.91
N LEU A 155 22.87 8.46 10.73
CA LEU A 155 24.25 8.74 10.34
C LEU A 155 25.10 7.46 10.30
N PRO A 156 25.96 7.28 9.28
CA PRO A 156 26.88 6.15 9.22
C PRO A 156 28.00 6.31 10.26
N GLN A 157 28.60 5.18 10.66
CA GLN A 157 29.61 5.17 11.75
C GLN A 157 30.95 5.82 11.36
N THR A 158 31.30 5.78 10.08
CA THR A 158 32.52 6.37 9.53
C THR A 158 32.23 7.03 8.18
N GLY A 159 33.14 7.89 7.69
CA GLY A 159 33.06 8.39 6.31
C GLY A 159 32.54 9.82 6.15
N VAL A 160 31.81 10.36 7.13
CA VAL A 160 31.14 11.67 7.04
C VAL A 160 31.91 12.74 7.81
N GLN A 161 32.15 13.89 7.18
CA GLN A 161 32.68 15.07 7.85
C GLN A 161 31.56 16.03 8.21
N ILE A 162 31.48 16.40 9.48
CA ILE A 162 30.40 17.24 9.99
C ILE A 162 31.00 18.57 10.39
N PHE A 163 30.47 19.66 9.84
CA PHE A 163 30.96 21.02 10.06
C PHE A 163 29.88 21.88 10.68
N LYS A 164 30.22 22.52 11.80
CA LYS A 164 29.38 23.57 12.38
C LYS A 164 29.74 24.91 11.76
N ILE A 165 28.77 25.57 11.13
CA ILE A 165 28.95 26.87 10.47
C ILE A 165 27.92 27.92 10.96
N PRO A 166 28.27 29.22 10.90
CA PRO A 166 27.32 30.30 11.22
C PRO A 166 26.09 30.28 10.31
N TYR A 167 24.94 30.70 10.83
CA TYR A 167 23.69 30.69 10.07
C TYR A 167 23.77 31.55 8.79
N ARG A 168 24.43 32.71 8.88
CA ARG A 168 24.68 33.62 7.74
C ARG A 168 25.45 32.96 6.59
N GLU A 169 26.38 32.06 6.90
CA GLU A 169 27.13 31.33 5.88
C GLU A 169 26.24 30.28 5.20
N MET A 170 25.31 29.65 5.92
CA MET A 170 24.34 28.70 5.32
C MET A 170 23.37 29.38 4.36
N GLU A 171 22.95 30.62 4.67
CA GLU A 171 22.08 31.40 3.79
C GLU A 171 22.71 31.62 2.41
N LEU A 172 24.05 31.63 2.30
CA LEU A 172 24.74 31.73 1.00
C LEU A 172 24.58 30.47 0.14
N PHE A 173 24.43 29.30 0.78
CA PHE A 173 24.20 28.03 0.07
C PHE A 173 22.74 27.89 -0.36
N SER A 174 21.82 28.39 0.47
CA SER A 174 20.40 28.14 0.33
C SER A 174 19.74 29.05 -0.72
N ASP A 175 18.80 28.50 -1.48
CA ASP A 175 17.95 29.26 -2.42
C ASP A 175 16.52 29.44 -1.88
N VAL A 176 16.30 29.25 -0.57
CA VAL A 176 15.03 29.55 0.11
C VAL A 176 15.14 30.80 0.99
N GLU A 177 14.02 31.47 1.18
CA GLU A 177 13.91 32.62 2.09
C GLU A 177 14.26 32.25 3.54
N THR A 178 13.93 31.02 3.97
CA THR A 178 14.21 30.52 5.31
C THR A 178 15.06 29.26 5.24
N CYS A 179 16.37 29.41 5.46
CA CYS A 179 17.31 28.29 5.43
C CYS A 179 16.97 27.26 6.51
N PRO A 180 16.87 25.95 6.17
CA PRO A 180 16.45 24.91 7.11
C PRO A 180 17.47 24.59 8.21
N GLY A 181 18.61 25.29 8.30
CA GLY A 181 19.55 25.11 9.40
C GLY A 181 20.60 24.00 9.20
N ILE A 182 20.40 23.15 8.18
CA ILE A 182 21.20 21.96 7.92
C ILE A 182 21.25 21.59 6.44
N LEU A 183 22.42 21.17 5.98
CA LEU A 183 22.73 20.82 4.60
C LEU A 183 23.53 19.52 4.56
N GLY A 184 23.26 18.67 3.58
CA GLY A 184 24.03 17.46 3.30
C GLY A 184 24.68 17.53 1.93
N VAL A 185 25.91 17.04 1.81
CA VAL A 185 26.61 16.93 0.55
C VAL A 185 26.85 15.46 0.26
N PHE A 186 26.12 14.94 -0.72
CA PHE A 186 26.23 13.56 -1.16
C PHE A 186 27.09 13.43 -2.41
N GLU A 187 27.64 12.25 -2.63
CA GLU A 187 28.07 11.82 -3.95
C GLU A 187 26.87 11.81 -4.90
N MET A 188 27.05 12.32 -6.12
CA MET A 188 25.98 12.37 -7.12
C MET A 188 25.56 10.93 -7.48
N PRO A 189 24.31 10.53 -7.23
CA PRO A 189 23.88 9.18 -7.50
C PRO A 189 23.73 8.97 -9.01
N THR A 190 24.17 7.81 -9.48
CA THR A 190 23.98 7.35 -10.87
C THR A 190 22.79 6.40 -10.96
N PRO A 191 22.17 6.20 -12.14
CA PRO A 191 21.02 5.30 -12.32
C PRO A 191 21.23 3.88 -11.78
N GLU A 192 22.48 3.41 -11.71
CA GLU A 192 22.88 2.10 -11.18
C GLU A 192 22.96 2.09 -9.65
N ASN A 193 23.31 3.22 -9.04
CA ASN A 193 23.56 3.38 -7.61
C ASN A 193 22.35 3.89 -6.82
N VAL A 194 21.17 3.99 -7.45
CA VAL A 194 19.93 4.36 -6.79
C VAL A 194 19.24 3.13 -6.20
N LYS A 195 18.70 3.24 -4.98
CA LYS A 195 17.86 2.19 -4.38
C LYS A 195 16.56 2.06 -5.18
N ARG A 196 16.49 1.05 -6.05
CA ARG A 196 15.29 0.76 -6.83
C ARG A 196 14.13 0.36 -5.92
N LEU A 197 12.93 0.83 -6.24
CA LEU A 197 11.70 0.37 -5.60
C LEU A 197 11.55 -1.14 -5.81
N SER A 198 11.11 -1.85 -4.78
CA SER A 198 10.84 -3.28 -4.88
C SER A 198 9.64 -3.51 -5.81
N LYS A 199 9.83 -4.27 -6.90
CA LYS A 199 8.80 -4.58 -7.91
C LYS A 199 8.20 -3.31 -8.55
N PRO A 200 8.99 -2.56 -9.34
CA PRO A 200 8.45 -1.40 -10.05
C PRO A 200 7.33 -1.83 -10.99
N LEU A 201 6.37 -0.93 -11.21
CA LEU A 201 5.38 -1.11 -12.26
C LEU A 201 6.09 -1.02 -13.62
N PRO A 202 5.60 -1.73 -14.65
CA PRO A 202 6.14 -1.67 -16.01
C PRO A 202 5.71 -0.36 -16.70
N LEU A 203 6.10 0.76 -16.09
CA LEU A 203 5.79 2.12 -16.47
C LEU A 203 7.08 2.93 -16.43
N GLN A 204 7.35 3.69 -17.48
CA GLN A 204 8.42 4.68 -17.51
C GLN A 204 7.93 6.01 -18.03
N PHE A 205 8.61 7.10 -17.62
CA PHE A 205 8.32 8.44 -18.11
C PHE A 205 9.41 8.88 -19.08
N LEU A 206 9.02 9.53 -20.17
CA LEU A 206 9.90 10.27 -21.05
C LEU A 206 9.50 11.75 -21.00
N CYS A 207 10.35 12.56 -20.37
CA CYS A 207 10.15 14.00 -20.30
C CYS A 207 10.81 14.67 -21.51
N ASP A 208 10.01 15.39 -22.27
CA ASP A 208 10.44 16.12 -23.46
C ASP A 208 10.53 17.63 -23.16
N ASN A 209 11.74 18.17 -23.15
CA ASN A 209 12.02 19.60 -23.06
C ASN A 209 11.32 20.30 -21.86
N ILE A 210 11.28 19.64 -20.69
CA ILE A 210 10.76 20.22 -19.45
C ILE A 210 11.74 21.26 -18.91
N ARG A 211 11.45 22.55 -19.13
CA ARG A 211 12.33 23.67 -18.75
C ARG A 211 12.10 24.23 -17.35
N VAL A 212 10.92 24.01 -16.78
CA VAL A 212 10.54 24.56 -15.47
C VAL A 212 10.97 23.60 -14.35
N PRO A 213 11.86 24.01 -13.42
CA PRO A 213 12.34 23.16 -12.31
C PRO A 213 11.22 22.56 -11.44
N GLY A 214 10.19 23.38 -11.15
CA GLY A 214 9.07 22.97 -10.32
C GLY A 214 8.31 21.79 -10.92
N ASN A 215 8.07 21.84 -12.23
CA ASN A 215 7.34 20.80 -12.97
C ASN A 215 8.14 19.51 -13.07
N LEU A 216 9.44 19.60 -13.41
CA LEU A 216 10.30 18.42 -13.43
C LEU A 216 10.29 17.72 -12.06
N GLY A 217 10.44 18.48 -10.98
CA GLY A 217 10.38 17.91 -9.64
C GLY A 217 9.01 17.28 -9.31
N ALA A 218 7.91 17.91 -9.70
CA ALA A 218 6.57 17.36 -9.52
C ALA A 218 6.37 16.04 -10.30
N ILE A 219 6.87 15.96 -11.54
CA ILE A 219 6.84 14.74 -12.36
C ILE A 219 7.66 13.63 -11.70
N LEU A 220 8.91 13.92 -11.27
CA LEU A 220 9.74 12.93 -10.58
C LEU A 220 9.09 12.42 -9.28
N ARG A 221 8.42 13.30 -8.55
CA ARG A 221 7.69 12.95 -7.34
C ARG A 221 6.48 12.06 -7.64
N ALA A 222 5.71 12.37 -8.69
CA ALA A 222 4.61 11.54 -9.14
C ALA A 222 5.09 10.17 -9.62
N ALA A 223 6.20 10.15 -10.35
CA ALA A 223 6.84 8.95 -10.88
C ALA A 223 7.24 7.97 -9.74
N VAL A 224 7.90 8.47 -8.68
CA VAL A 224 8.17 7.67 -7.47
C VAL A 224 6.89 7.24 -6.75
N GLY A 225 5.92 8.14 -6.61
CA GLY A 225 4.66 7.84 -5.91
C GLY A 225 3.84 6.73 -6.59
N VAL A 226 3.89 6.69 -7.93
CA VAL A 226 3.27 5.64 -8.74
C VAL A 226 4.11 4.36 -8.74
N GLY A 227 5.42 4.46 -8.49
CA GLY A 227 6.33 3.32 -8.48
C GLY A 227 6.76 2.90 -9.89
N CYS A 228 7.04 3.87 -10.76
CA CYS A 228 7.57 3.62 -12.10
C CYS A 228 8.99 3.03 -12.06
N GLU A 229 9.40 2.40 -13.16
CA GLU A 229 10.71 1.76 -13.28
C GLU A 229 11.86 2.76 -13.42
N LYS A 230 11.70 3.74 -14.32
CA LYS A 230 12.71 4.76 -14.62
C LYS A 230 12.12 5.99 -15.27
N VAL A 231 12.90 7.07 -15.29
CA VAL A 231 12.57 8.33 -15.98
C VAL A 231 13.69 8.68 -16.94
N LEU A 232 13.32 9.04 -18.17
CA LEU A 232 14.21 9.51 -19.22
C LEU A 232 13.95 11.01 -19.42
N LEU A 233 15.01 11.82 -19.40
CA LEU A 233 14.94 13.25 -19.69
C LEU A 233 15.67 13.53 -21.00
N SER A 234 14.93 14.01 -22.01
CA SER A 234 15.52 14.40 -23.29
C SER A 234 16.48 15.59 -23.10
N LYS A 235 17.43 15.72 -24.03
CA LYS A 235 18.27 16.91 -24.12
C LYS A 235 17.42 18.16 -24.33
N GLY A 236 17.63 19.15 -23.46
CA GLY A 236 16.78 20.36 -23.38
C GLY A 236 16.00 20.45 -22.07
N CYS A 237 15.85 19.35 -21.33
CA CYS A 237 15.31 19.39 -19.97
C CYS A 237 16.21 20.18 -19.00
N VAL A 238 15.58 20.75 -17.98
CA VAL A 238 16.25 21.46 -16.89
C VAL A 238 17.17 20.53 -16.09
N ASP A 239 18.18 21.10 -15.43
CA ASP A 239 19.11 20.32 -14.60
C ASP A 239 18.36 19.65 -13.45
N MET A 240 18.32 18.32 -13.41
CA MET A 240 17.64 17.58 -12.34
C MET A 240 18.27 17.85 -10.96
N TRP A 241 19.55 18.22 -10.93
CA TRP A 241 20.30 18.54 -9.71
C TRP A 241 20.20 20.01 -9.28
N ASP A 242 19.32 20.78 -9.92
CA ASP A 242 19.00 22.12 -9.47
C ASP A 242 18.29 22.08 -8.10
N SER A 243 18.60 23.05 -7.23
CA SER A 243 18.08 23.09 -5.85
C SER A 243 16.55 23.13 -5.82
N LYS A 244 15.91 23.78 -6.81
CA LYS A 244 14.45 23.86 -6.92
C LYS A 244 13.84 22.53 -7.38
N VAL A 245 14.53 21.79 -8.27
CA VAL A 245 14.09 20.44 -8.67
C VAL A 245 14.22 19.48 -7.50
N ILE A 246 15.36 19.43 -6.82
CA ILE A 246 15.60 18.56 -5.65
C ILE A 246 14.51 18.76 -4.59
N ARG A 247 14.19 20.03 -4.29
CA ARG A 247 13.16 20.41 -3.33
C ARG A 247 11.76 19.98 -3.78
N SER A 248 11.39 20.27 -5.02
CA SER A 248 10.06 19.93 -5.58
C SER A 248 9.87 18.40 -5.68
N ALA A 249 10.93 17.67 -6.03
CA ALA A 249 10.95 16.22 -6.15
C ALA A 249 10.90 15.48 -4.81
N ALA A 250 11.17 16.16 -3.69
CA ALA A 250 11.08 15.63 -2.34
C ALA A 250 11.77 14.25 -2.17
N GLY A 251 13.03 14.14 -2.61
CA GLY A 251 13.85 12.93 -2.44
C GLY A 251 13.71 11.89 -3.54
N ALA A 252 12.93 12.14 -4.59
CA ALA A 252 12.75 11.19 -5.70
C ALA A 252 14.08 10.75 -6.36
N HIS A 253 15.06 11.66 -6.42
CA HIS A 253 16.41 11.43 -6.95
C HIS A 253 17.15 10.24 -6.32
N PHE A 254 16.83 9.89 -5.07
CA PHE A 254 17.47 8.81 -4.32
C PHE A 254 16.73 7.47 -4.43
N ARG A 255 15.55 7.46 -5.06
CA ARG A 255 14.65 6.29 -5.12
C ARG A 255 14.28 5.87 -6.54
N LEU A 256 14.59 6.70 -7.53
CA LEU A 256 14.25 6.48 -8.93
C LEU A 256 15.47 6.60 -9.85
N PRO A 257 15.72 5.62 -10.73
CA PRO A 257 16.69 5.77 -11.81
C PRO A 257 16.24 6.86 -12.79
N VAL A 258 17.03 7.92 -12.91
CA VAL A 258 16.78 9.02 -13.85
C VAL A 258 17.94 9.13 -14.82
N TYR A 259 17.67 8.87 -16.10
CA TYR A 259 18.62 9.08 -17.18
C TYR A 259 18.39 10.48 -17.75
N HIS A 260 19.43 11.31 -17.77
CA HIS A 260 19.30 12.71 -18.14
C HIS A 260 20.13 13.08 -19.36
N SER A 261 19.70 14.12 -20.08
CA SER A 261 20.44 14.66 -21.24
C SER A 261 20.64 13.63 -22.36
N ILE A 262 19.66 12.76 -22.58
CA ILE A 262 19.69 11.75 -23.63
C ILE A 262 19.36 12.42 -24.97
N ASP A 263 20.17 12.15 -25.98
CA ASP A 263 19.90 12.59 -27.35
C ASP A 263 18.75 11.76 -27.95
N TRP A 264 17.93 12.37 -28.81
CA TRP A 264 16.72 11.71 -29.36
C TRP A 264 17.02 10.42 -30.12
N GLU A 265 18.22 10.32 -30.71
CA GLU A 265 18.73 9.14 -31.42
C GLU A 265 19.03 7.97 -30.49
N GLU A 266 19.33 8.24 -29.21
CA GLU A 266 19.66 7.23 -28.20
C GLU A 266 18.43 6.76 -27.42
N ILE A 267 17.35 7.56 -27.39
CA ILE A 267 16.11 7.24 -26.65
C ILE A 267 15.58 5.84 -26.99
N PRO A 268 15.47 5.41 -28.27
CA PRO A 268 15.00 4.06 -28.60
C PRO A 268 15.80 2.93 -27.96
N GLN A 269 17.11 3.11 -27.72
CA GLN A 269 17.97 2.11 -27.08
C GLN A 269 17.67 1.94 -25.59
N HIS A 270 17.07 2.96 -24.97
CA HIS A 270 16.63 2.92 -23.58
C HIS A 270 15.18 2.44 -23.42
N LEU A 271 14.42 2.27 -24.51
CA LEU A 271 13.06 1.75 -24.47
C LEU A 271 13.06 0.21 -24.43
N PRO A 272 12.16 -0.42 -23.66
CA PRO A 272 11.96 -1.87 -23.75
C PRO A 272 11.39 -2.28 -25.13
N GLU A 273 11.79 -3.46 -25.64
CA GLU A 273 11.41 -3.95 -26.98
C GLU A 273 9.89 -3.99 -27.26
N ASN A 274 9.07 -4.19 -26.23
CA ASN A 274 7.60 -4.30 -26.34
C ASN A 274 6.88 -3.20 -25.55
N THR A 275 7.41 -1.98 -25.55
CA THR A 275 6.73 -0.86 -24.88
C THR A 275 5.65 -0.25 -25.76
N SER A 276 4.48 -0.03 -25.17
CA SER A 276 3.44 0.83 -25.74
C SER A 276 3.72 2.28 -25.38
N LEU A 277 3.72 3.17 -26.37
CA LEU A 277 4.03 4.59 -26.22
C LEU A 277 2.75 5.42 -26.16
N PHE A 278 2.65 6.26 -25.14
CA PHE A 278 1.52 7.16 -24.93
C PHE A 278 2.03 8.59 -24.79
N ILE A 279 1.47 9.49 -25.58
CA ILE A 279 1.83 10.91 -25.60
C ILE A 279 0.74 11.70 -24.89
N ALA A 280 1.08 12.38 -23.79
CA ALA A 280 0.15 13.22 -23.05
C ALA A 280 -0.05 14.57 -23.77
N ASP A 281 -1.06 14.64 -24.62
CA ASP A 281 -1.34 15.78 -25.50
C ASP A 281 -2.68 16.44 -25.11
N SER A 282 -2.67 17.76 -24.92
CA SER A 282 -3.88 18.55 -24.69
C SER A 282 -4.51 19.05 -25.99
N ASN A 283 -3.81 18.94 -27.11
CA ASN A 283 -4.30 19.45 -28.39
C ASN A 283 -5.40 18.54 -28.96
N THR A 284 -6.66 18.96 -28.79
CA THR A 284 -7.83 18.29 -29.35
C THR A 284 -8.27 18.85 -30.69
N ASN A 285 -7.45 19.66 -31.37
CA ASN A 285 -7.82 20.27 -32.66
C ASN A 285 -7.92 19.21 -33.77
N LEU A 286 -9.06 18.51 -33.76
CA LEU A 286 -9.76 18.04 -34.94
C LEU A 286 -10.78 19.15 -35.30
N SER A 287 -10.31 20.37 -35.53
CA SER A 287 -11.19 21.41 -36.08
C SER A 287 -11.31 21.18 -37.58
N GLU A 288 -12.43 20.61 -38.01
CA GLU A 288 -12.85 20.51 -39.43
C GLU A 288 -13.10 21.90 -40.09
N ASN A 289 -12.78 23.02 -39.44
CA ASN A 289 -13.29 24.35 -39.82
C ASN A 289 -12.25 25.48 -39.99
N ASP A 290 -10.94 25.21 -40.08
CA ASP A 290 -9.96 26.24 -40.45
C ASP A 290 -9.06 25.78 -41.62
N PRO A 291 -9.35 26.19 -42.87
CA PRO A 291 -8.58 25.77 -44.06
C PRO A 291 -7.21 26.44 -44.20
N ALA A 292 -6.82 27.33 -43.27
CA ALA A 292 -5.72 28.26 -43.46
C ALA A 292 -4.58 28.05 -42.46
N GLU A 293 -4.04 26.83 -42.38
CA GLU A 293 -2.62 26.52 -42.07
C GLU A 293 -2.41 24.99 -41.92
N HIS A 294 -2.66 24.23 -43.00
CA HIS A 294 -2.25 22.82 -43.05
C HIS A 294 -0.72 22.71 -43.22
N LYS A 295 0.05 22.87 -42.13
CA LYS A 295 1.26 22.06 -42.00
C LYS A 295 0.78 20.65 -41.67
N LEU A 296 1.16 19.65 -42.48
CA LEU A 296 0.97 18.23 -42.13
C LEU A 296 1.70 17.97 -40.81
N ASP A 297 1.00 18.12 -39.70
CA ASP A 297 1.60 17.94 -38.39
C ASP A 297 1.68 16.44 -38.13
N VAL A 298 2.89 15.90 -37.90
CA VAL A 298 3.15 14.46 -37.73
C VAL A 298 2.31 13.87 -36.58
N GLY A 299 1.91 14.72 -35.62
CA GLY A 299 0.99 14.35 -34.54
C GLY A 299 -0.43 13.98 -35.00
N SER A 300 -0.92 14.52 -36.13
CA SER A 300 -2.24 14.21 -36.68
C SER A 300 -2.40 12.76 -37.15
N CYS A 301 -1.30 12.05 -37.39
CA CYS A 301 -1.29 10.64 -37.75
C CYS A 301 -1.58 9.70 -36.56
N LEU A 302 -1.52 10.21 -35.32
CA LEU A 302 -1.73 9.40 -34.12
C LEU A 302 -3.16 9.58 -33.56
N PRO A 303 -3.89 8.48 -33.27
CA PRO A 303 -5.20 8.56 -32.64
C PRO A 303 -5.12 9.23 -31.27
N ILE A 304 -6.14 10.01 -30.91
CA ILE A 304 -6.28 10.62 -29.58
C ILE A 304 -7.43 9.97 -28.82
N LEU A 305 -7.16 9.55 -27.59
CA LEU A 305 -8.14 8.93 -26.70
C LEU A 305 -8.11 9.57 -25.31
N PRO A 306 -9.23 9.64 -24.59
CA PRO A 306 -9.21 9.97 -23.17
C PRO A 306 -8.32 8.99 -22.40
N TYR A 307 -7.53 9.49 -21.44
CA TYR A 307 -6.59 8.65 -20.69
C TYR A 307 -7.25 7.43 -20.01
N TYR A 308 -8.53 7.55 -19.58
CA TYR A 308 -9.27 6.46 -18.93
C TYR A 308 -9.89 5.45 -19.91
N ALA A 309 -9.88 5.72 -21.23
CA ALA A 309 -10.42 4.82 -22.24
C ALA A 309 -9.44 3.70 -22.63
N VAL A 310 -8.16 3.85 -22.25
CA VAL A 310 -7.11 2.87 -22.53
C VAL A 310 -7.08 1.81 -21.43
N ASP A 311 -7.04 0.54 -21.83
CA ASP A 311 -6.79 -0.58 -20.92
C ASP A 311 -5.27 -0.81 -20.78
N PHE A 312 -4.66 -0.11 -19.82
CA PHE A 312 -3.24 -0.24 -19.51
C PHE A 312 -2.88 -1.58 -18.86
N ALA A 313 -3.84 -2.29 -18.28
CA ALA A 313 -3.57 -3.57 -17.61
C ALA A 313 -3.29 -4.70 -18.59
N SER A 314 -3.78 -4.59 -19.82
CA SER A 314 -3.49 -5.54 -20.91
C SER A 314 -2.06 -5.41 -21.48
N LEU A 315 -1.37 -4.30 -21.19
CA LEU A 315 -0.10 -3.96 -21.80
C LEU A 315 1.08 -4.53 -21.01
N LYS A 316 2.13 -4.97 -21.73
CA LYS A 316 3.36 -5.48 -21.10
C LYS A 316 4.18 -4.37 -20.44
N HIS A 317 4.29 -3.23 -21.11
CA HIS A 317 5.06 -2.10 -20.65
C HIS A 317 4.55 -0.79 -21.24
N VAL A 318 4.51 0.27 -20.43
CA VAL A 318 3.95 1.58 -20.77
C VAL A 318 5.04 2.65 -20.73
N THR A 319 5.18 3.43 -21.80
CA THR A 319 6.02 4.63 -21.83
C THR A 319 5.14 5.85 -21.97
N LEU A 320 5.14 6.72 -20.96
CA LEU A 320 4.39 7.97 -20.96
C LEU A 320 5.31 9.14 -21.33
N ILE A 321 5.05 9.75 -22.49
CA ILE A 321 5.74 10.94 -22.97
C ILE A 321 5.01 12.19 -22.47
N ILE A 322 5.77 13.12 -21.91
CA ILE A 322 5.26 14.37 -21.34
C ILE A 322 6.04 15.55 -21.90
N GLY A 323 5.35 16.47 -22.56
CA GLY A 323 5.91 17.70 -23.13
C GLY A 323 6.03 18.86 -22.15
N GLY A 324 6.75 19.91 -22.56
CA GLY A 324 6.89 21.16 -21.81
C GLY A 324 5.63 22.04 -21.90
N GLU A 325 5.46 22.97 -20.95
CA GLU A 325 4.26 23.83 -20.89
C GLU A 325 4.11 24.78 -22.08
N THR A 326 5.21 25.44 -22.50
CA THR A 326 5.15 26.50 -23.52
C THR A 326 5.28 26.01 -24.94
N GLU A 327 6.09 24.97 -25.17
CA GLU A 327 6.37 24.44 -26.51
C GLU A 327 5.58 23.16 -26.79
N GLY A 328 4.87 22.63 -25.80
CA GLY A 328 4.18 21.35 -25.90
C GLY A 328 5.14 20.17 -26.12
N ILE A 329 4.68 19.24 -26.95
CA ILE A 329 5.39 18.02 -27.33
C ILE A 329 6.17 18.27 -28.63
N SER A 330 7.43 17.86 -28.69
CA SER A 330 8.25 18.05 -29.90
C SER A 330 7.85 17.11 -31.04
N GLU A 331 8.20 17.49 -32.27
CA GLU A 331 8.00 16.64 -33.46
C GLU A 331 8.71 15.28 -33.32
N MET A 332 9.84 15.23 -32.62
CA MET A 332 10.58 14.00 -32.36
C MET A 332 9.78 13.01 -31.51
N SER A 333 9.02 13.50 -30.52
CA SER A 333 8.10 12.69 -29.73
C SER A 333 6.99 12.08 -30.60
N TYR A 334 6.41 12.86 -31.52
CA TYR A 334 5.38 12.34 -32.44
C TYR A 334 5.95 11.31 -33.42
N ARG A 335 7.14 11.56 -33.98
CA ARG A 335 7.82 10.60 -34.87
C ARG A 335 8.12 9.28 -34.16
N LEU A 336 8.56 9.34 -32.90
CA LEU A 336 8.77 8.16 -32.07
C LEU A 336 7.43 7.42 -31.82
N GLY A 337 6.36 8.15 -31.52
CA GLY A 337 5.02 7.61 -31.39
C GLY A 337 4.58 6.86 -32.66
N THR A 338 4.71 7.47 -33.84
CA THR A 338 4.32 6.86 -35.12
C THR A 338 5.13 5.62 -35.45
N THR A 339 6.44 5.64 -35.21
CA THR A 339 7.33 4.50 -35.50
C THR A 339 7.00 3.28 -34.64
N ASN A 340 6.53 3.49 -33.42
CA ASN A 340 6.22 2.45 -32.45
C ASN A 340 4.71 2.21 -32.26
N ASN A 341 3.88 2.69 -33.20
CA ASN A 341 2.44 2.49 -33.18
C ASN A 341 1.76 2.98 -31.88
N GLY A 342 2.26 4.11 -31.35
CA GLY A 342 1.82 4.76 -30.12
C GLY A 342 0.47 5.45 -30.25
N LEU A 343 0.01 6.02 -29.13
CA LEU A 343 -1.28 6.69 -29.03
C LEU A 343 -1.12 8.04 -28.33
N ARG A 344 -1.97 9.00 -28.69
CA ARG A 344 -2.11 10.25 -27.92
C ARG A 344 -3.20 10.06 -26.89
N ILE A 345 -2.94 10.54 -25.68
CA ILE A 345 -3.88 10.53 -24.58
C ILE A 345 -4.11 11.93 -24.06
N ASN A 346 -5.37 12.28 -23.82
CA ASN A 346 -5.74 13.56 -23.25
C ASN A 346 -6.48 13.42 -21.92
N ILE A 347 -6.43 14.47 -21.12
CA ILE A 347 -7.28 14.64 -19.94
C ILE A 347 -8.45 15.52 -20.37
N PRO A 348 -9.69 15.01 -20.39
CA PRO A 348 -10.84 15.85 -20.71
C PRO A 348 -11.00 16.97 -19.67
N LEU A 349 -10.97 18.23 -20.12
CA LEU A 349 -11.11 19.42 -19.28
C LEU A 349 -12.44 20.12 -19.54
N GLN A 350 -12.87 20.94 -18.56
CA GLN A 350 -14.03 21.81 -18.72
C GLN A 350 -13.75 22.87 -19.81
N ARG A 351 -14.78 23.22 -20.58
CA ARG A 351 -14.69 24.28 -21.60
C ARG A 351 -14.13 25.58 -20.99
N GLY A 352 -13.15 26.19 -21.68
CA GLY A 352 -12.47 27.41 -21.22
C GLY A 352 -11.24 27.17 -20.35
N VAL A 353 -10.85 25.92 -20.10
CA VAL A 353 -9.57 25.55 -19.48
C VAL A 353 -8.68 24.91 -20.53
N ASP A 354 -7.60 25.60 -20.93
CA ASP A 354 -6.75 25.17 -22.05
C ASP A 354 -5.85 23.98 -21.68
N SER A 355 -5.26 24.00 -20.48
CA SER A 355 -4.38 22.92 -20.03
C SER A 355 -4.24 22.87 -18.50
N LEU A 356 -3.71 21.76 -18.00
CA LEU A 356 -3.26 21.61 -16.62
C LEU A 356 -1.75 21.83 -16.52
N ASN A 357 -1.27 22.18 -15.33
CA ASN A 357 0.17 22.12 -15.05
C ASN A 357 0.73 20.73 -15.40
N THR A 358 1.88 20.69 -16.06
CA THR A 358 2.46 19.44 -16.58
C THR A 358 2.65 18.38 -15.50
N GLY A 359 3.09 18.77 -14.29
CA GLY A 359 3.26 17.85 -13.18
C GLY A 359 1.94 17.26 -12.67
N MET A 360 0.86 18.05 -12.71
CA MET A 360 -0.49 17.58 -12.35
C MET A 360 -1.05 16.63 -13.40
N ALA A 361 -0.92 16.97 -14.69
CA ALA A 361 -1.36 16.11 -15.79
C ALA A 361 -0.64 14.75 -15.76
N ALA A 362 0.69 14.78 -15.55
CA ALA A 362 1.51 13.59 -15.36
C ALA A 362 0.98 12.69 -14.24
N ALA A 363 0.65 13.29 -13.09
CA ALA A 363 0.15 12.56 -11.92
C ALA A 363 -1.21 11.91 -12.20
N VAL A 364 -2.17 12.63 -12.80
CA VAL A 364 -3.51 12.11 -13.10
C VAL A 364 -3.43 10.85 -13.96
N ILE A 365 -2.68 10.92 -15.07
CA ILE A 365 -2.53 9.80 -16.00
C ILE A 365 -1.81 8.63 -15.30
N ALA A 366 -0.70 8.91 -14.61
CA ALA A 366 0.11 7.86 -14.00
C ALA A 366 -0.59 7.14 -12.84
N PHE A 367 -1.41 7.84 -12.04
CA PHE A 367 -2.20 7.20 -10.98
C PHE A 367 -3.36 6.38 -11.54
N GLU A 368 -3.93 6.73 -12.71
CA GLU A 368 -4.91 5.87 -13.39
C GLU A 368 -4.25 4.58 -13.90
N ILE A 369 -3.07 4.67 -14.53
CA ILE A 369 -2.29 3.49 -14.94
C ILE A 369 -2.04 2.57 -13.74
N ARG A 370 -1.58 3.14 -12.61
CA ARG A 370 -1.36 2.38 -11.37
C ARG A 370 -2.63 1.71 -10.87
N LYS A 371 -3.76 2.42 -10.87
CA LYS A 371 -5.05 1.92 -10.41
C LYS A 371 -5.47 0.69 -11.23
N GLN A 372 -5.42 0.77 -12.55
CA GLN A 372 -5.76 -0.36 -13.43
C GLN A 372 -4.86 -1.57 -13.19
N LEU A 373 -3.53 -1.36 -13.07
CA LEU A 373 -2.58 -2.44 -12.78
C LEU A 373 -2.83 -3.10 -11.41
N ILE A 374 -3.13 -2.32 -10.37
CA ILE A 374 -3.46 -2.85 -9.04
C ILE A 374 -4.79 -3.62 -9.07
N GLN A 375 -5.80 -3.11 -9.78
CA GLN A 375 -7.09 -3.78 -9.92
C GLN A 375 -6.94 -5.12 -10.64
N ALA A 376 -6.19 -5.17 -11.74
CA ALA A 376 -5.90 -6.40 -12.46
C ALA A 376 -5.11 -7.40 -11.61
N ALA A 377 -4.08 -6.94 -10.89
CA ALA A 377 -3.32 -7.80 -9.97
C ALA A 377 -4.20 -8.34 -8.82
N THR A 378 -5.12 -7.52 -8.29
CA THR A 378 -6.06 -7.91 -7.24
C THR A 378 -7.08 -8.91 -7.76
N LYS A 379 -7.65 -8.68 -8.97
CA LYS A 379 -8.56 -9.60 -9.64
C LYS A 379 -7.88 -10.94 -9.92
N ALA A 380 -6.68 -10.94 -10.50
CA ALA A 380 -5.90 -12.16 -10.73
C ALA A 380 -5.49 -12.88 -9.43
N LYS A 381 -5.42 -12.17 -8.30
CA LYS A 381 -5.24 -12.78 -6.97
C LYS A 381 -6.55 -13.38 -6.47
N LEU A 382 -7.67 -12.70 -6.65
CA LEU A 382 -9.00 -13.19 -6.29
C LEU A 382 -9.38 -14.44 -7.11
N ASP A 383 -9.11 -14.42 -8.42
CA ASP A 383 -9.34 -15.55 -9.34
C ASP A 383 -8.42 -16.74 -9.05
N ARG A 384 -7.24 -16.51 -8.43
CA ARG A 384 -6.38 -17.58 -7.90
C ARG A 384 -6.79 -18.04 -6.51
N CYS A 385 -7.41 -17.16 -5.74
CA CYS A 385 -7.97 -17.41 -4.43
C CYS A 385 -9.47 -17.74 -4.54
N VAL A 386 -9.87 -18.54 -5.53
CA VAL A 386 -11.18 -19.23 -5.48
C VAL A 386 -11.15 -20.06 -4.21
N PHE A 387 -11.67 -19.48 -3.13
CA PHE A 387 -12.13 -20.20 -1.98
C PHE A 387 -13.23 -21.10 -2.54
N GLU A 388 -12.97 -22.38 -2.68
CA GLU A 388 -14.08 -23.33 -2.78
C GLU A 388 -14.95 -23.07 -1.56
N MET A 389 -16.14 -22.50 -1.78
CA MET A 389 -17.09 -22.35 -0.69
C MET A 389 -17.33 -23.77 -0.17
N PRO A 390 -17.15 -24.02 1.14
CA PRO A 390 -17.25 -25.36 1.64
C PRO A 390 -18.69 -25.84 1.39
N THR A 391 -18.82 -26.83 0.52
CA THR A 391 -20.08 -27.55 0.36
C THR A 391 -20.36 -28.30 1.67
N PRO A 392 -21.63 -28.59 2.02
CA PRO A 392 -21.97 -29.33 3.24
C PRO A 392 -21.19 -30.64 3.41
N GLU A 393 -20.74 -31.22 2.29
CA GLU A 393 -19.94 -32.44 2.20
C GLU A 393 -18.45 -32.23 2.56
N ASN A 394 -17.89 -31.05 2.27
CA ASN A 394 -16.48 -30.69 2.45
C ASN A 394 -16.20 -29.94 3.77
N VAL A 395 -17.22 -29.65 4.58
CA VAL A 395 -17.05 -29.00 5.90
C VAL A 395 -16.41 -29.96 6.91
N LYS A 396 -15.40 -29.50 7.65
CA LYS A 396 -14.76 -30.25 8.74
C LYS A 396 -15.77 -30.47 9.86
N ARG A 397 -16.36 -31.68 9.90
CA ARG A 397 -17.34 -32.08 10.93
C ARG A 397 -16.74 -32.01 12.33
N LEU A 398 -17.55 -31.59 13.29
CA LEU A 398 -17.21 -31.68 14.71
C LEU A 398 -16.98 -33.15 15.10
N SER A 399 -16.02 -33.40 15.98
CA SER A 399 -15.75 -34.75 16.49
C SER A 399 -16.92 -35.21 17.37
N LYS A 400 -17.69 -36.20 16.90
CA LYS A 400 -18.90 -36.77 17.55
C LYS A 400 -20.02 -35.72 17.76
N PRO A 401 -20.77 -35.36 16.70
CA PRO A 401 -21.92 -34.47 16.84
C PRO A 401 -23.01 -35.10 17.73
N LEU A 402 -23.78 -34.25 18.41
CA LEU A 402 -25.01 -34.67 19.07
C LEU A 402 -26.04 -35.07 18.00
N PRO A 403 -26.94 -36.02 18.29
CA PRO A 403 -28.05 -36.37 17.40
C PRO A 403 -29.15 -35.28 17.45
N LEU A 404 -28.76 -34.06 17.12
CA LEU A 404 -29.55 -32.84 17.14
C LEU A 404 -29.33 -32.13 15.81
N GLN A 405 -30.43 -31.75 15.15
CA GLN A 405 -30.41 -30.92 13.95
C GLN A 405 -31.37 -29.75 14.09
N PHE A 406 -31.06 -28.62 13.44
CA PHE A 406 -31.97 -27.49 13.37
C PHE A 406 -32.60 -27.38 11.99
N LEU A 407 -33.88 -27.03 11.98
CA LEU A 407 -34.59 -26.58 10.79
C LEU A 407 -35.01 -25.14 11.00
N CYS A 408 -34.35 -24.22 10.30
CA CYS A 408 -34.68 -22.81 10.31
C CYS A 408 -35.78 -22.54 9.29
N ASP A 409 -36.91 -22.03 9.75
CA ASP A 409 -38.04 -21.67 8.92
C ASP A 409 -38.09 -20.15 8.71
N ASN A 410 -37.80 -19.71 7.48
CA ASN A 410 -38.00 -18.32 7.04
C ASN A 410 -37.30 -17.27 7.93
N ILE A 411 -36.06 -17.56 8.35
CA ILE A 411 -35.23 -16.63 9.12
C ILE A 411 -34.71 -15.52 8.21
N ARG A 412 -35.37 -14.36 8.20
CA ARG A 412 -35.02 -13.23 7.32
C ARG A 412 -33.99 -12.25 7.89
N VAL A 413 -33.76 -12.26 9.20
CA VAL A 413 -32.84 -11.33 9.86
C VAL A 413 -31.42 -11.94 9.91
N PRO A 414 -30.42 -11.35 9.22
CA PRO A 414 -29.05 -11.88 9.16
C PRO A 414 -28.41 -12.14 10.54
N GLY A 415 -28.64 -11.23 11.49
CA GLY A 415 -28.10 -11.32 12.84
C GLY A 415 -28.60 -12.56 13.58
N ASN A 416 -29.89 -12.87 13.45
CA ASN A 416 -30.55 -14.00 14.08
C ASN A 416 -30.04 -15.31 13.49
N LEU A 417 -29.96 -15.42 12.16
CA LEU A 417 -29.41 -16.62 11.51
C LEU A 417 -27.98 -16.89 11.98
N GLY A 418 -27.12 -15.86 12.02
CA GLY A 418 -25.75 -16.03 12.49
C GLY A 418 -25.68 -16.47 13.96
N ALA A 419 -26.55 -15.95 14.83
CA ALA A 419 -26.63 -16.37 16.23
C ALA A 419 -27.06 -17.84 16.37
N ILE A 420 -28.06 -18.29 15.57
CA ILE A 420 -28.52 -19.68 15.54
C ILE A 420 -27.39 -20.62 15.10
N LEU A 421 -26.68 -20.29 14.02
CA LEU A 421 -25.55 -21.10 13.52
C LEU A 421 -24.43 -21.20 14.56
N ARG A 422 -24.15 -20.10 15.27
CA ARG A 422 -23.16 -20.07 16.35
C ARG A 422 -23.58 -20.95 17.53
N ALA A 423 -24.85 -20.90 17.93
CA ALA A 423 -25.40 -21.76 18.97
C ALA A 423 -25.36 -23.24 18.55
N ALA A 424 -25.72 -23.55 17.30
CA ALA A 424 -25.68 -24.90 16.75
C ALA A 424 -24.26 -25.49 16.79
N VAL A 425 -23.24 -24.73 16.39
CA VAL A 425 -21.83 -25.16 16.56
C VAL A 425 -21.46 -25.35 18.02
N GLY A 426 -21.84 -24.40 18.90
CA GLY A 426 -21.51 -24.47 20.32
C GLY A 426 -22.11 -25.69 21.03
N VAL A 427 -23.30 -26.09 20.62
CA VAL A 427 -24.00 -27.28 21.12
C VAL A 427 -23.50 -28.56 20.47
N GLY A 428 -22.81 -28.50 19.33
CA GLY A 428 -22.37 -29.68 18.60
C GLY A 428 -23.47 -30.31 17.76
N CYS A 429 -24.35 -29.49 17.20
CA CYS A 429 -25.39 -29.87 16.25
C CYS A 429 -24.79 -30.62 15.04
N GLU A 430 -25.51 -31.62 14.53
CA GLU A 430 -25.07 -32.43 13.39
C GLU A 430 -25.11 -31.64 12.08
N LYS A 431 -26.21 -30.93 11.84
CA LYS A 431 -26.43 -30.11 10.65
C LYS A 431 -27.56 -29.09 10.88
N VAL A 432 -27.59 -28.08 10.02
CA VAL A 432 -28.66 -27.07 9.98
C VAL A 432 -29.28 -27.05 8.59
N LEU A 433 -30.59 -27.09 8.52
CA LEU A 433 -31.38 -27.00 7.30
C LEU A 433 -32.03 -25.61 7.27
N LEU A 434 -31.94 -24.90 6.15
CA LEU A 434 -32.59 -23.61 5.95
C LEU A 434 -33.70 -23.79 4.92
N SER A 435 -34.95 -23.50 5.31
CA SER A 435 -36.07 -23.51 4.35
C SER A 435 -35.91 -22.38 3.33
N LYS A 436 -36.54 -22.56 2.17
CA LYS A 436 -36.69 -21.51 1.17
C LYS A 436 -37.42 -20.30 1.77
N GLY A 437 -36.73 -19.17 1.80
CA GLY A 437 -37.19 -17.94 2.49
C GLY A 437 -36.23 -17.46 3.59
N CYS A 438 -35.29 -18.30 4.01
CA CYS A 438 -34.18 -17.86 4.87
C CYS A 438 -33.24 -16.90 4.14
N VAL A 439 -32.61 -16.01 4.91
CA VAL A 439 -31.55 -15.12 4.43
C VAL A 439 -30.33 -15.91 3.95
N ASP A 440 -29.63 -15.38 2.94
CA ASP A 440 -28.40 -15.98 2.42
C ASP A 440 -27.37 -16.16 3.55
N MET A 441 -26.92 -17.40 3.74
CA MET A 441 -25.93 -17.78 4.75
C MET A 441 -24.58 -17.09 4.52
N TRP A 442 -24.28 -16.70 3.27
CA TRP A 442 -23.03 -16.05 2.91
C TRP A 442 -23.09 -14.52 2.99
N ASP A 443 -24.21 -13.94 3.42
CA ASP A 443 -24.30 -12.51 3.66
C ASP A 443 -23.28 -12.07 4.73
N SER A 444 -22.64 -10.91 4.49
CA SER A 444 -21.56 -10.39 5.32
C SER A 444 -21.95 -10.19 6.80
N LYS A 445 -23.22 -9.92 7.10
CA LYS A 445 -23.73 -9.81 8.47
C LYS A 445 -23.92 -11.18 9.11
N VAL A 446 -24.38 -12.18 8.35
CA VAL A 446 -24.49 -13.56 8.84
C VAL A 446 -23.12 -14.12 9.16
N ILE A 447 -22.14 -13.98 8.26
CA ILE A 447 -20.75 -14.44 8.48
C ILE A 447 -20.15 -13.83 9.75
N ARG A 448 -20.34 -12.51 9.94
CA ARG A 448 -19.83 -11.80 11.12
C ARG A 448 -20.50 -12.27 12.41
N SER A 449 -21.83 -12.41 12.40
CA SER A 449 -22.61 -12.86 13.56
C SER A 449 -22.29 -14.31 13.94
N ALA A 450 -22.16 -15.19 12.93
CA ALA A 450 -21.85 -16.61 13.08
C ALA A 450 -20.41 -16.88 13.53
N ALA A 451 -19.50 -15.91 13.44
CA ALA A 451 -18.11 -16.01 13.87
C ALA A 451 -17.39 -17.27 13.33
N GLY A 452 -17.62 -17.60 12.05
CA GLY A 452 -16.99 -18.74 11.36
C GLY A 452 -17.69 -20.09 11.56
N ALA A 453 -18.92 -20.14 12.10
CA ALA A 453 -19.68 -21.37 12.26
C ALA A 453 -19.87 -22.17 10.94
N HIS A 454 -20.01 -21.46 9.82
CA HIS A 454 -20.15 -22.02 8.46
C HIS A 454 -19.06 -23.03 8.07
N PHE A 455 -17.86 -22.92 8.65
CA PHE A 455 -16.72 -23.79 8.34
C PHE A 455 -16.63 -25.03 9.24
N ARG A 456 -17.55 -25.19 10.20
CA ARG A 456 -17.52 -26.25 11.22
C ARG A 456 -18.83 -27.04 11.30
N LEU A 457 -19.89 -26.53 10.71
CA LEU A 457 -21.23 -27.10 10.72
C LEU A 457 -21.75 -27.22 9.30
N PRO A 458 -22.19 -28.42 8.87
CA PRO A 458 -22.91 -28.57 7.61
C PRO A 458 -24.21 -27.76 7.65
N VAL A 459 -24.33 -26.77 6.76
CA VAL A 459 -25.54 -25.95 6.59
C VAL A 459 -26.07 -26.18 5.19
N TYR A 460 -27.31 -26.64 5.06
CA TYR A 460 -27.98 -26.87 3.79
C TYR A 460 -28.90 -25.67 3.49
N PRO A 461 -28.53 -24.78 2.55
CA PRO A 461 -29.31 -23.59 2.26
C PRO A 461 -30.50 -23.88 1.34
N SER A 462 -31.56 -23.09 1.47
CA SER A 462 -32.64 -22.95 0.49
C SER A 462 -33.33 -24.25 0.06
N ILE A 463 -33.63 -25.13 1.02
CA ILE A 463 -34.32 -26.40 0.75
C ILE A 463 -35.83 -26.16 0.57
N ASP A 464 -36.41 -26.77 -0.46
CA ASP A 464 -37.86 -26.77 -0.69
C ASP A 464 -38.57 -27.68 0.34
N TRP A 465 -39.78 -27.29 0.77
CA TRP A 465 -40.51 -28.01 1.84
C TRP A 465 -40.80 -29.49 1.51
N GLU A 466 -40.91 -29.81 0.22
CA GLU A 466 -41.13 -31.18 -0.27
C GLU A 466 -39.88 -32.07 -0.12
N GLU A 467 -38.69 -31.46 -0.07
CA GLU A 467 -37.41 -32.16 0.04
C GLU A 467 -36.96 -32.33 1.50
N ILE A 468 -37.43 -31.46 2.42
CA ILE A 468 -37.07 -31.48 3.84
C ILE A 468 -37.23 -32.89 4.47
N PRO A 469 -38.33 -33.64 4.26
CA PRO A 469 -38.46 -34.98 4.83
C PRO A 469 -37.35 -35.97 4.43
N GLN A 470 -36.74 -35.79 3.24
CA GLN A 470 -35.65 -36.64 2.75
C GLN A 470 -34.33 -36.35 3.49
N HIS A 471 -34.17 -35.13 4.00
CA HIS A 471 -33.03 -34.72 4.81
C HIS A 471 -33.20 -35.08 6.29
N LEU A 472 -34.38 -35.49 6.76
CA LEU A 472 -34.61 -35.88 8.15
C LEU A 472 -34.10 -37.32 8.43
N PRO A 473 -33.45 -37.58 9.57
CA PRO A 473 -33.10 -38.94 9.98
C PRO A 473 -34.33 -39.82 10.20
N LYS A 474 -34.21 -41.11 9.86
CA LYS A 474 -35.26 -42.11 10.12
C LYS A 474 -35.52 -42.18 11.63
N ASN A 475 -36.76 -41.93 12.05
CA ASN A 475 -37.23 -41.86 13.44
C ASN A 475 -36.72 -40.63 14.25
N THR A 476 -36.62 -39.45 13.62
CA THR A 476 -36.38 -38.20 14.35
C THR A 476 -37.63 -37.73 15.09
N SER A 477 -37.45 -37.22 16.31
CA SER A 477 -38.48 -36.54 17.09
C SER A 477 -38.46 -35.05 16.76
N LEU A 478 -39.58 -34.53 16.26
CA LEU A 478 -39.72 -33.14 15.83
C LEU A 478 -40.27 -32.27 16.94
N PHE A 479 -39.58 -31.17 17.21
CA PHE A 479 -39.96 -30.17 18.19
C PHE A 479 -40.03 -28.79 17.55
N ILE A 480 -41.15 -28.11 17.72
CA ILE A 480 -41.40 -26.80 17.15
C ILE A 480 -41.27 -25.76 18.27
N ALA A 481 -40.31 -24.83 18.14
CA ALA A 481 -40.12 -23.75 19.11
C ALA A 481 -41.17 -22.65 18.91
N ASP A 482 -42.29 -22.76 19.62
CA ASP A 482 -43.47 -21.91 19.47
C ASP A 482 -43.65 -21.02 20.71
N SER A 483 -43.85 -19.72 20.50
CA SER A 483 -44.17 -18.75 21.56
C SER A 483 -45.69 -18.63 21.79
N ASN A 484 -46.52 -19.16 20.89
CA ASN A 484 -47.97 -19.04 20.99
C ASN A 484 -48.52 -20.03 22.02
N THR A 485 -48.86 -19.52 23.21
CA THR A 485 -49.40 -20.31 24.32
C THR A 485 -50.93 -20.34 24.36
N ASN A 486 -51.64 -19.95 23.29
CA ASN A 486 -53.10 -19.85 23.28
C ASN A 486 -53.78 -21.22 23.49
N LEU A 487 -53.95 -21.56 24.77
CA LEU A 487 -55.13 -22.17 25.36
C LEU A 487 -55.93 -21.03 26.00
N SER A 488 -56.43 -20.07 25.21
CA SER A 488 -57.35 -19.06 25.73
C SER A 488 -58.78 -19.59 25.59
N GLU A 489 -59.35 -20.09 26.68
CA GLU A 489 -60.76 -20.50 26.80
C GLU A 489 -61.79 -19.36 26.64
N ASN A 490 -61.42 -18.15 26.19
CA ASN A 490 -62.28 -16.96 26.36
C ASN A 490 -62.47 -16.04 25.13
N ASP A 491 -62.30 -16.50 23.89
CA ASP A 491 -62.72 -15.69 22.72
C ASP A 491 -63.44 -16.53 21.64
N PRO A 492 -64.79 -16.44 21.49
CA PRO A 492 -65.54 -17.28 20.55
C PRO A 492 -65.48 -16.83 19.09
N ALA A 493 -64.67 -15.82 18.74
CA ALA A 493 -64.82 -15.09 17.49
C ALA A 493 -63.56 -15.06 16.63
N GLU A 494 -62.96 -16.23 16.33
CA GLU A 494 -62.18 -16.49 15.10
C GLU A 494 -61.68 -17.94 15.03
N HIS A 495 -62.59 -18.92 14.93
CA HIS A 495 -62.20 -20.30 14.63
C HIS A 495 -61.94 -20.48 13.13
N LYS A 496 -60.76 -20.10 12.65
CA LYS A 496 -60.07 -20.92 11.65
C LYS A 496 -59.31 -21.99 12.44
N LEU A 497 -59.58 -23.28 12.17
CA LEU A 497 -58.78 -24.38 12.74
C LEU A 497 -57.32 -24.17 12.31
N ASP A 498 -56.51 -23.58 13.18
CA ASP A 498 -55.08 -23.43 12.96
C ASP A 498 -54.44 -24.81 13.06
N VAL A 499 -53.71 -25.25 12.03
CA VAL A 499 -53.10 -26.58 11.95
C VAL A 499 -52.15 -26.83 13.13
N GLY A 500 -51.60 -25.77 13.73
CA GLY A 500 -50.77 -25.83 14.93
C GLY A 500 -51.53 -26.25 16.21
N SER A 501 -52.84 -26.02 16.29
CA SER A 501 -53.66 -26.37 17.47
C SER A 501 -53.77 -27.88 17.71
N CYS A 502 -53.49 -28.69 16.69
CA CYS A 502 -53.47 -30.16 16.77
C CYS A 502 -52.23 -30.72 17.49
N LEU A 503 -51.19 -29.92 17.72
CA LEU A 503 -49.95 -30.36 18.36
C LEU A 503 -49.90 -29.96 19.84
N PRO A 504 -49.58 -30.90 20.76
CA PRO A 504 -49.41 -30.58 22.18
C PRO A 504 -48.27 -29.58 22.39
N ILE A 505 -48.43 -28.68 23.37
CA ILE A 505 -47.39 -27.73 23.78
C ILE A 505 -46.87 -28.05 25.17
N LEU A 506 -45.55 -28.10 25.34
CA LEU A 506 -44.89 -28.36 26.62
C LEU A 506 -43.76 -27.34 26.87
N PRO A 507 -43.46 -26.98 28.13
CA PRO A 507 -42.26 -26.22 28.41
C PRO A 507 -41.02 -27.03 28.03
N TYR A 508 -40.03 -26.38 27.42
CA TYR A 508 -38.85 -27.06 26.85
C TYR A 508 -38.13 -27.96 27.87
N TYR A 509 -38.11 -27.60 29.15
CA TYR A 509 -37.45 -28.38 30.21
C TYR A 509 -38.24 -29.61 30.67
N ALA A 510 -39.52 -29.74 30.32
CA ALA A 510 -40.35 -30.90 30.69
C ALA A 510 -40.17 -32.09 29.72
N VAL A 511 -39.50 -31.87 28.59
CA VAL A 511 -39.19 -32.93 27.62
C VAL A 511 -37.91 -33.64 28.05
N ASP A 512 -37.96 -34.98 28.13
CA ASP A 512 -36.75 -35.82 28.26
C ASP A 512 -36.12 -36.02 26.88
N PHE A 513 -35.16 -35.16 26.55
CA PHE A 513 -34.41 -35.27 25.31
C PHE A 513 -33.35 -36.37 25.35
N ALA A 514 -32.95 -36.84 26.54
CA ALA A 514 -31.91 -37.85 26.68
C ALA A 514 -32.39 -39.26 26.28
N SER A 515 -33.70 -39.52 26.38
CA SER A 515 -34.30 -40.79 25.93
C SER A 515 -34.49 -40.88 24.41
N LEU A 516 -34.29 -39.78 23.67
CA LEU A 516 -34.59 -39.70 22.24
C LEU A 516 -33.38 -40.11 21.38
N LYS A 517 -33.65 -40.79 20.26
CA LYS A 517 -32.61 -41.23 19.33
C LYS A 517 -32.07 -40.08 18.48
N HIS A 518 -32.95 -39.20 18.01
CA HIS A 518 -32.59 -38.03 17.20
C HIS A 518 -33.61 -36.92 17.39
N VAL A 519 -33.15 -35.68 17.48
CA VAL A 519 -33.97 -34.50 17.76
C VAL A 519 -33.87 -33.52 16.61
N THR A 520 -35.01 -33.11 16.06
CA THR A 520 -35.12 -32.02 15.09
C THR A 520 -35.81 -30.84 15.73
N LEU A 521 -35.09 -29.73 15.89
CA LEU A 521 -35.64 -28.48 16.42
C LEU A 521 -35.99 -27.54 15.27
N ILE A 522 -37.29 -27.23 15.11
CA ILE A 522 -37.79 -26.24 14.15
C ILE A 522 -37.83 -24.87 14.81
N ILE A 523 -37.25 -23.87 14.14
CA ILE A 523 -37.11 -22.50 14.63
C ILE A 523 -37.70 -21.54 13.60
N GLY A 524 -38.77 -20.84 13.96
CA GLY A 524 -39.46 -19.87 13.09
C GLY A 524 -38.85 -18.47 13.07
N GLY A 525 -39.24 -17.67 12.09
CA GLY A 525 -38.85 -16.27 11.95
C GLY A 525 -39.45 -15.37 13.03
N GLU A 526 -38.79 -14.26 13.33
CA GLU A 526 -39.21 -13.33 14.40
C GLU A 526 -40.54 -12.61 14.10
N THR A 527 -40.80 -12.30 12.83
CA THR A 527 -41.96 -11.48 12.42
C THR A 527 -43.17 -12.30 11.95
N GLU A 528 -42.92 -13.41 11.25
CA GLU A 528 -43.98 -14.27 10.68
C GLU A 528 -44.18 -15.54 11.52
N GLY A 529 -43.35 -15.78 12.53
CA GLY A 529 -43.40 -16.98 13.36
C GLY A 529 -43.04 -18.25 12.59
N ILE A 530 -43.74 -19.32 12.93
CA ILE A 530 -43.61 -20.65 12.33
C ILE A 530 -44.62 -20.79 11.19
N SER A 531 -44.20 -21.27 10.02
CA SER A 531 -45.10 -21.44 8.88
C SER A 531 -46.06 -22.62 9.06
N GLU A 532 -47.18 -22.60 8.31
CA GLU A 532 -48.14 -23.72 8.28
C GLU A 532 -47.46 -25.04 7.85
N MET A 533 -46.45 -24.97 6.98
CA MET A 533 -45.70 -26.13 6.51
C MET A 533 -44.91 -26.81 7.64
N SER A 534 -44.34 -26.01 8.56
CA SER A 534 -43.70 -26.53 9.77
C SER A 534 -44.69 -27.27 10.68
N TYR A 535 -45.91 -26.75 10.87
CA TYR A 535 -46.94 -27.42 11.65
C TYR A 535 -47.42 -28.71 10.99
N ARG A 536 -47.64 -28.71 9.67
CA ARG A 536 -48.00 -29.92 8.90
C ARG A 536 -46.93 -31.00 9.00
N LEU A 537 -45.65 -30.62 8.94
CA LEU A 537 -44.52 -31.52 9.14
C LEU A 537 -44.52 -32.11 10.55
N GLY A 538 -44.76 -31.28 11.57
CA GLY A 538 -44.93 -31.72 12.95
C GLY A 538 -46.06 -32.75 13.11
N THR A 539 -47.25 -32.46 12.57
CA THR A 539 -48.43 -33.34 12.67
C THR A 539 -48.21 -34.69 11.97
N THR A 540 -47.60 -34.69 10.79
CA THR A 540 -47.32 -35.91 10.01
C THR A 540 -46.34 -36.84 10.73
N ASN A 541 -45.44 -36.27 11.55
CA ASN A 541 -44.39 -37.01 12.23
C ASN A 541 -44.62 -37.13 13.75
N ASN A 542 -45.84 -36.86 14.22
CA ASN A 542 -46.21 -36.97 15.64
C ASN A 542 -45.32 -36.11 16.57
N GLY A 543 -44.96 -34.92 16.08
CA GLY A 543 -44.10 -33.94 16.76
C GLY A 543 -44.79 -33.23 17.93
N LEU A 544 -44.04 -32.36 18.59
CA LEU A 544 -44.49 -31.58 19.75
C LEU A 544 -44.12 -30.12 19.59
N ARG A 545 -44.93 -29.23 20.16
CA ARG A 545 -44.56 -27.82 20.33
C ARG A 545 -43.87 -27.65 21.68
N ILE A 546 -42.82 -26.86 21.70
CA ILE A 546 -42.11 -26.50 22.92
C ILE A 546 -42.03 -25.00 23.07
N ASN A 547 -42.27 -24.51 24.29
CA ASN A 547 -42.16 -23.10 24.61
C ASN A 547 -41.12 -22.83 25.70
N ILE A 548 -40.61 -21.60 25.72
CA ILE A 548 -39.82 -21.06 26.83
C ILE A 548 -40.78 -20.27 27.70
N PRO A 549 -41.06 -20.68 28.95
CA PRO A 549 -41.93 -19.90 29.82
C PRO A 549 -41.33 -18.51 30.10
N LEU A 550 -42.05 -17.46 29.72
CA LEU A 550 -41.66 -16.06 29.91
C LEU A 550 -42.50 -15.39 31.00
N GLN A 551 -41.98 -14.29 31.55
CA GLN A 551 -42.72 -13.47 32.52
C GLN A 551 -43.91 -12.79 31.82
N ARG A 552 -45.03 -12.61 32.55
CA ARG A 552 -46.23 -11.93 32.02
C ARG A 552 -45.86 -10.56 31.44
N GLY A 553 -46.34 -10.29 30.22
CA GLY A 553 -46.07 -9.06 29.48
C GLY A 553 -44.83 -9.10 28.58
N VAL A 554 -44.16 -10.25 28.46
CA VAL A 554 -43.11 -10.48 27.46
C VAL A 554 -43.61 -11.49 26.43
N ASP A 555 -43.79 -11.04 25.20
CA ASP A 555 -44.44 -11.84 24.15
C ASP A 555 -43.51 -12.90 23.55
N SER A 556 -42.23 -12.57 23.31
CA SER A 556 -41.25 -13.51 22.74
C SER A 556 -39.81 -13.10 23.03
N LEU A 557 -38.89 -14.05 22.83
CA LEU A 557 -37.44 -13.79 22.81
C LEU A 557 -36.97 -13.64 21.37
N ASN A 558 -35.82 -12.98 21.18
CA ASN A 558 -35.11 -13.03 19.92
C ASN A 558 -34.89 -14.50 19.49
N THR A 559 -35.17 -14.81 18.23
CA THR A 559 -35.13 -16.17 17.70
C THR A 559 -33.79 -16.88 17.95
N GLY A 560 -32.67 -16.17 17.82
CA GLY A 560 -31.34 -16.74 18.07
C GLY A 560 -31.11 -17.07 19.54
N MET A 561 -31.65 -16.26 20.46
CA MET A 561 -31.60 -16.52 21.90
C MET A 561 -32.48 -17.70 22.28
N ALA A 562 -33.71 -17.77 21.77
CA ALA A 562 -34.63 -18.87 22.02
C ALA A 562 -34.03 -20.22 21.56
N ALA A 563 -33.48 -20.24 20.34
CA ALA A 563 -32.78 -21.40 19.81
C ALA A 563 -31.61 -21.85 20.72
N ALA A 564 -30.81 -20.89 21.21
CA ALA A 564 -29.70 -21.20 22.10
C ALA A 564 -30.17 -21.81 23.43
N VAL A 565 -31.18 -21.23 24.09
CA VAL A 565 -31.71 -21.72 25.37
C VAL A 565 -32.15 -23.18 25.26
N ILE A 566 -32.98 -23.49 24.27
CA ILE A 566 -33.50 -24.85 24.05
C ILE A 566 -32.35 -25.81 23.73
N ALA A 567 -31.44 -25.42 22.83
CA ALA A 567 -30.35 -26.29 22.39
C ALA A 567 -29.35 -26.61 23.51
N PHE A 568 -29.04 -25.65 24.38
CA PHE A 568 -28.16 -25.90 25.52
C PHE A 568 -28.81 -26.76 26.61
N GLU A 569 -30.14 -26.70 26.77
CA GLU A 569 -30.85 -27.65 27.65
C GLU A 569 -30.80 -29.08 27.11
N ILE A 570 -31.03 -29.27 25.79
CA ILE A 570 -30.88 -30.59 25.14
C ILE A 570 -29.47 -31.14 25.39
N ARG A 571 -28.44 -30.32 25.19
CA ARG A 571 -27.04 -30.71 25.45
C ARG A 571 -26.80 -31.07 26.91
N LYS A 572 -27.34 -30.29 27.84
CA LYS A 572 -27.20 -30.50 29.27
C LYS A 572 -27.79 -31.85 29.69
N GLN A 573 -29.01 -32.17 29.25
CA GLN A 573 -29.63 -33.47 29.56
C GLN A 573 -28.82 -34.65 29.01
N LEU A 574 -28.32 -34.54 27.76
CA LEU A 574 -27.47 -35.58 27.16
C LEU A 574 -26.15 -35.78 27.92
N ILE A 575 -25.52 -34.70 28.37
CA ILE A 575 -24.29 -34.77 29.20
C ILE A 575 -24.61 -35.41 30.56
N GLN A 576 -25.71 -35.02 31.21
CA GLN A 576 -26.11 -35.58 32.50
C GLN A 576 -26.39 -37.09 32.41
N ALA A 577 -27.10 -37.53 31.38
CA ALA A 577 -27.36 -38.95 31.14
C ALA A 577 -26.06 -39.73 30.88
N ALA A 578 -25.14 -39.19 30.07
CA ALA A 578 -23.84 -39.82 29.81
C ALA A 578 -22.96 -39.90 31.07
N THR A 579 -22.97 -38.87 31.92
CA THR A 579 -22.25 -38.87 33.20
C THR A 579 -22.86 -39.87 34.18
N LYS A 580 -24.20 -39.95 34.28
CA LYS A 580 -24.89 -40.94 35.11
C LYS A 580 -24.56 -42.37 34.68
N ALA A 581 -24.63 -42.66 33.38
CA ALA A 581 -24.27 -43.97 32.84
C ALA A 581 -22.80 -44.36 33.04
N LYS A 582 -21.89 -43.38 33.16
CA LYS A 582 -20.49 -43.64 33.54
C LYS A 582 -20.37 -43.95 35.03
N LEU A 583 -21.09 -43.22 35.88
CA LEU A 583 -21.10 -43.45 37.33
C LEU A 583 -21.66 -44.84 37.65
N ASP A 584 -22.75 -45.24 36.99
CA ASP A 584 -23.40 -46.55 37.13
C ASP A 584 -22.56 -47.72 36.58
N ARG A 585 -21.51 -47.45 35.78
CA ARG A 585 -20.52 -48.46 35.33
C ARG A 585 -19.30 -48.54 36.25
N CYS A 586 -19.07 -47.53 37.08
CA CYS A 586 -17.96 -47.48 38.03
C CYS A 586 -18.35 -48.03 39.40
N ASN A 587 -19.63 -47.93 39.77
CA ASN A 587 -20.26 -48.68 40.85
C ASN A 587 -20.66 -50.08 40.35
#